data_AF-A0A1B9RV55-F1
#
_entry.id   AF-A0A1B9RV55-F1
#
_cell.length_a   1.000
_cell.length_b   1.000
_cell.length_c   1.000
_cell.angle_alpha   90.00
_cell.angle_beta   90.00
_cell.angle_gamma   90.00
#
_symmetry.space_group_name_H-M   'P 1'
#
loop_
_entity.id
_entity.type
_entity.pdbx_description
1 polymer ?
#
loop_
_entity_poly.entity_id
_entity_poly.type
_entity_poly.pdbx_seq_one_letter_code
_entity_poly.pdbx_strand_id
1 'polypeptide(L)'
;MSQDTQLRAILHQWARKLVDADAAADRVVQRTINVVCDSPELLDGGRMNEALFALLRRYAFDENDLSMSRQIKGAGQDAGKPFGKPGGQPE
;
A
#
# COMPACT_ATOMS: atom_id res chain seq x y z
N MET A 1 -22.72 -12.10 9.80
CA MET A 1 -21.85 -11.63 8.69
C MET A 1 -22.04 -10.13 8.36
N SER A 2 -22.79 -9.33 9.14
CA SER A 2 -23.01 -7.90 8.82
C SER A 2 -22.06 -6.93 9.53
N GLN A 3 -21.42 -7.34 10.64
CA GLN A 3 -20.46 -6.51 11.37
C GLN A 3 -19.14 -6.34 10.60
N ASP A 4 -18.70 -7.38 9.89
CA ASP A 4 -17.52 -7.33 9.03
C ASP A 4 -17.64 -6.26 7.92
N THR A 5 -18.82 -6.13 7.33
CA THR A 5 -19.07 -5.15 6.24
C THR A 5 -18.98 -3.72 6.74
N GLN A 6 -19.49 -3.45 7.95
CA GLN A 6 -19.47 -2.11 8.54
C GLN A 6 -18.05 -1.74 9.02
N LEU A 7 -17.34 -2.66 9.67
CA LEU A 7 -15.95 -2.45 10.06
C LEU A 7 -15.07 -2.20 8.84
N ARG A 8 -15.21 -3.03 7.79
CA ARG A 8 -14.46 -2.86 6.53
C ARG A 8 -14.72 -1.50 5.91
N ALA A 9 -15.96 -1.03 5.87
CA ALA A 9 -16.29 0.28 5.31
C ALA A 9 -15.63 1.44 6.09
N ILE A 10 -15.61 1.36 7.42
CA ILE A 10 -14.96 2.36 8.29
C ILE A 10 -13.45 2.36 8.07
N LEU A 11 -12.82 1.18 8.11
CA LEU A 11 -11.39 1.03 7.88
C LEU A 11 -11.00 1.54 6.48
N HIS A 12 -11.83 1.30 5.47
CA HIS A 12 -11.59 1.77 4.10
C HIS A 12 -11.65 3.30 4.00
N GLN A 13 -12.63 3.94 4.65
CA GLN A 13 -12.68 5.41 4.69
C GLN A 13 -11.47 6.02 5.38
N TRP A 14 -10.92 5.37 6.41
CA TRP A 14 -9.70 5.83 7.07
C TRP A 14 -8.46 5.57 6.21
N ALA A 15 -8.35 4.39 5.59
CA ALA A 15 -7.23 4.03 4.73
C ALA A 15 -7.11 4.97 3.53
N ARG A 16 -8.21 5.36 2.87
CA ARG A 16 -8.18 6.33 1.75
C ARG A 16 -7.64 7.71 2.12
N LYS A 17 -7.59 8.07 3.42
CA LYS A 17 -6.95 9.32 3.88
C LYS A 17 -5.44 9.19 4.04
N LEU A 18 -4.91 7.97 4.01
CA LEU A 18 -3.51 7.63 4.31
C LEU A 18 -2.74 7.14 3.07
N VAL A 19 -3.44 6.62 2.06
CA VAL A 19 -2.86 6.14 0.80
C VAL A 19 -3.62 6.71 -0.39
N ASP A 20 -2.90 7.04 -1.47
CA ASP A 20 -3.47 7.65 -2.67
C ASP A 20 -4.18 6.66 -3.60
N ALA A 21 -3.78 5.39 -3.56
CA ALA A 21 -4.33 4.34 -4.41
C ALA A 21 -5.43 3.55 -3.69
N ASP A 22 -6.61 3.43 -4.31
CA ASP A 22 -7.73 2.64 -3.77
C ASP A 22 -7.34 1.16 -3.56
N ALA A 23 -6.55 0.61 -4.49
CA ALA A 23 -5.99 -0.74 -4.35
C ALA A 23 -5.02 -0.88 -3.17
N ALA A 24 -4.32 0.19 -2.77
CA ALA A 24 -3.51 0.18 -1.56
C ALA A 24 -4.40 0.25 -0.31
N ALA A 25 -5.48 1.03 -0.36
CA ALA A 25 -6.44 1.12 0.74
C ALA A 25 -7.07 -0.25 1.03
N ASP A 26 -7.52 -0.98 0.01
CA ASP A 26 -8.03 -2.34 0.17
C ASP A 26 -7.01 -3.30 0.80
N ARG A 27 -5.72 -3.24 0.39
CA ARG A 27 -4.66 -4.08 0.97
C ARG A 27 -4.42 -3.76 2.44
N VAL A 28 -4.34 -2.49 2.80
CA VAL A 28 -4.19 -2.01 4.19
C VAL A 28 -5.37 -2.49 5.05
N VAL A 29 -6.59 -2.37 4.54
CA VAL A 29 -7.81 -2.80 5.24
C VAL A 29 -7.83 -4.31 5.44
N GLN A 30 -7.58 -5.09 4.39
CA GLN A 30 -7.56 -6.55 4.48
C GLN A 30 -6.51 -7.04 5.47
N ARG A 31 -5.31 -6.43 5.46
CA ARG A 31 -4.22 -6.77 6.39
C ARG A 31 -4.58 -6.45 7.83
N THR A 32 -5.26 -5.33 8.06
CA THR A 32 -5.75 -4.93 9.38
C THR A 32 -6.81 -5.92 9.90
N ILE A 33 -7.77 -6.32 9.05
CA ILE A 33 -8.80 -7.30 9.41
C ILE A 33 -8.16 -8.64 9.79
N ASN A 34 -7.22 -9.14 8.97
CA ASN A 34 -6.56 -10.41 9.24
C ASN A 34 -5.87 -10.42 10.63
N VAL A 35 -5.13 -9.35 10.96
CA VAL A 35 -4.44 -9.23 12.25
C VAL A 35 -5.41 -9.14 13.42
N VAL A 36 -6.52 -8.43 13.25
CA VAL A 36 -7.57 -8.33 14.26
C VAL A 36 -8.25 -9.68 14.48
N CYS A 37 -8.46 -10.47 13.42
CA CYS A 37 -8.98 -11.83 13.53
C CYS A 37 -8.00 -12.77 14.24
N ASP A 38 -6.69 -12.61 14.01
CA ASP A 38 -5.64 -13.41 14.67
C ASP A 38 -5.40 -12.99 16.12
N SER A 39 -5.64 -11.72 16.46
CA SER A 39 -5.39 -11.13 17.78
C SER A 39 -6.61 -10.32 18.24
N PRO A 40 -7.71 -10.98 18.65
CA PRO A 40 -8.95 -10.31 19.04
C PRO A 40 -8.81 -9.43 20.29
N GLU A 41 -7.76 -9.65 21.09
CA GLU A 41 -7.39 -8.80 22.23
C GLU A 41 -7.15 -7.33 21.85
N LEU A 42 -6.82 -7.06 20.57
CA LEU A 42 -6.72 -5.69 20.03
C LEU A 42 -8.05 -4.95 20.02
N LEU A 43 -9.17 -5.68 20.06
CA LEU A 43 -10.52 -5.14 20.15
C LEU A 43 -11.06 -5.11 21.60
N ASP A 44 -10.37 -5.73 22.55
CA ASP A 44 -10.89 -6.03 23.89
C ASP A 44 -10.69 -4.87 24.89
N GLY A 45 -10.81 -3.63 24.44
CA GLY A 45 -10.59 -2.47 25.31
C GLY A 45 -11.10 -1.13 24.80
N GLY A 46 -11.15 -0.14 25.70
CA GLY A 46 -11.61 1.23 25.41
C GLY A 46 -10.75 2.01 24.40
N ARG A 47 -9.62 1.44 23.98
CA ARG A 47 -8.71 2.01 22.96
C ARG A 47 -8.75 1.28 21.61
N MET A 48 -9.78 0.46 21.36
CA MET A 48 -9.95 -0.29 20.11
C MET A 48 -9.77 0.59 18.86
N ASN A 49 -10.40 1.78 18.84
CA ASN A 49 -10.27 2.70 17.71
C ASN A 49 -8.83 3.20 17.51
N GLU A 50 -8.09 3.46 18.59
CA GLU A 50 -6.68 3.88 18.52
C GLU A 50 -5.78 2.75 18.01
N ALA A 51 -6.01 1.52 18.46
CA ALA A 51 -5.26 0.34 18.01
C ALA A 51 -5.49 0.09 16.51
N LEU A 52 -6.74 0.14 16.05
CA LEU A 52 -7.09 0.02 14.63
C LEU A 52 -6.46 1.14 13.79
N PHE A 53 -6.53 2.38 14.29
CA PHE A 53 -5.94 3.52 13.59
C PHE A 53 -4.41 3.44 13.50
N ALA A 54 -3.75 2.99 14.56
CA ALA A 54 -2.31 2.78 14.58
C ALA A 54 -1.86 1.69 13.59
N LEU A 55 -2.62 0.59 13.50
CA LEU A 55 -2.37 -0.48 12.52
C LEU A 55 -2.54 0.02 11.08
N LEU A 56 -3.65 0.71 10.79
CA LEU A 56 -3.90 1.31 9.48
C LEU A 56 -2.77 2.26 9.06
N ARG A 57 -2.33 3.15 9.98
CA ARG A 57 -1.25 4.11 9.70
C ARG A 57 0.08 3.41 9.43
N ARG A 58 0.40 2.36 10.19
CA ARG A 58 1.62 1.55 9.99
C ARG A 58 1.62 0.87 8.62
N TYR A 59 0.50 0.24 8.23
CA TYR A 59 0.42 -0.45 6.95
C TYR A 59 0.30 0.49 5.76
N ALA A 60 -0.35 1.64 5.91
CA ALA A 60 -0.35 2.67 4.89
C ALA A 60 1.06 3.21 4.63
N PHE A 61 1.86 3.40 5.68
CA PHE A 61 3.26 3.81 5.54
C PHE A 61 4.09 2.73 4.83
N ASP A 62 3.95 1.46 5.21
CA ASP A 62 4.61 0.31 4.56
C ASP A 62 4.27 0.23 3.07
N GLU A 63 2.98 0.36 2.71
CA GLU A 63 2.53 0.37 1.31
C GLU A 63 3.08 1.58 0.53
N ASN A 64 3.12 2.76 1.13
CA ASN A 64 3.66 3.96 0.49
C ASN A 64 5.18 3.86 0.28
N ASP A 65 5.92 3.31 1.25
CA ASP A 65 7.37 3.05 1.13
C ASP A 65 7.67 2.00 0.03
N LEU A 66 6.88 0.92 -0.02
CA LEU A 66 6.95 -0.10 -1.08
C LEU A 66 6.59 0.47 -2.46
N SER A 67 5.62 1.38 -2.53
CA SER A 67 5.24 2.07 -3.76
C SER A 67 6.36 3.02 -4.23
N MET A 68 6.93 3.80 -3.31
CA MET A 68 8.00 4.75 -3.60
C MET A 68 9.29 4.04 -4.03
N SER A 69 9.65 2.96 -3.35
CA SER A 69 10.78 2.10 -3.75
C SER A 69 10.58 1.44 -5.11
N ARG A 70 9.33 1.05 -5.47
CA ARG A 70 9.00 0.55 -6.81
C ARG A 70 9.11 1.64 -7.89
N GLN A 71 8.67 2.86 -7.61
CA GLN A 71 8.80 3.98 -8.55
C GLN A 71 10.27 4.32 -8.84
N ILE A 72 11.11 4.35 -7.80
CA ILE A 72 12.56 4.58 -7.93
C ILE A 72 13.21 3.47 -8.76
N LYS A 73 12.80 2.21 -8.57
CA LYS A 73 13.34 1.06 -9.32
C LYS A 73 12.84 0.97 -10.76
N GLY A 74 11.66 1.53 -11.06
CA GLY A 74 11.08 1.61 -12.40
C GLY A 74 11.68 2.71 -13.28
N ALA A 75 12.21 3.79 -12.68
CA ALA A 75 12.88 4.87 -13.40
C ALA A 75 14.32 4.52 -13.85
N GLY A 76 14.83 3.32 -13.53
CA GLY A 76 16.19 2.87 -13.83
C GLY A 76 16.33 1.88 -14.98
N GLN A 77 15.26 1.55 -15.72
CA GLN A 77 15.29 0.56 -16.80
C GLN A 77 14.75 1.11 -18.13
N ASP A 78 15.35 2.19 -18.66
CA ASP A 78 15.21 2.50 -20.10
C ASP A 78 16.48 3.13 -20.73
N ALA A 79 17.63 3.10 -20.04
CA ALA A 79 18.88 3.61 -20.59
C ALA A 79 19.77 2.44 -21.07
N GLY A 80 19.48 1.90 -22.25
CA GLY A 80 20.31 0.81 -22.77
C GLY A 80 20.02 0.31 -24.18
N LYS A 81 19.52 1.16 -25.09
CA LYS A 81 19.56 0.86 -26.52
C LYS A 81 20.83 1.49 -27.10
N PRO A 82 21.89 0.72 -27.42
CA PRO A 82 23.07 1.30 -28.03
C PRO A 82 22.70 1.83 -29.42
N PHE A 83 22.89 3.14 -29.59
CA PHE A 83 22.79 3.85 -30.85
C PHE A 83 23.54 3.11 -31.96
N GLY A 84 22.84 2.81 -33.05
CA GLY A 84 23.47 2.45 -34.32
C GLY A 84 24.40 3.57 -34.77
N LYS A 85 25.65 3.21 -35.07
CA LYS A 85 26.68 4.11 -35.57
C LYS A 85 26.29 4.58 -36.99
N PRO A 86 26.43 5.87 -37.33
CA PRO A 86 26.46 6.28 -38.73
C PRO A 86 27.90 6.10 -39.24
N GLY A 87 28.18 4.99 -39.94
CA GLY A 87 29.28 4.95 -40.92
C GLY A 87 28.72 5.49 -42.23
N GLY A 88 29.22 6.58 -42.82
CA GLY A 88 30.62 6.78 -43.14
C GLY A 88 30.88 6.14 -44.51
N GLN A 89 30.51 6.86 -45.58
CA GLN A 89 30.95 6.60 -46.96
C GLN A 89 32.48 6.77 -47.01
N PRO A 90 33.23 5.80 -47.57
CA PRO A 90 33.74 5.88 -48.95
C PRO A 90 33.56 4.52 -49.67
N GLU A 91 33.52 4.37 -50.99
CA GLU A 91 34.39 4.85 -52.08
C GLU A 91 33.59 5.01 -53.39
#